data_AF-A0AAV6AX26-F1
#
_entry.id   AF-A0AAV6AX26-F1
#
_cell.length_a   1.000
_cell.length_b   1.000
_cell.length_c   1.000
_cell.angle_alpha   90.00
_cell.angle_beta   90.00
_cell.angle_gamma   90.00
#
_symmetry.space_group_name_H-M   'P 1'
#
loop_
_entity.id
_entity.type
_entity.pdbx_description
1 polymer ?
#
loop_
_entity_poly.entity_id
_entity_poly.type
_entity_poly.pdbx_seq_one_letter_code
_entity_poly.pdbx_strand_id
1 'polypeptide(L)'
;MFTPPATKQRLDHSDCEKLLNLTSVLYSPGQSDALRRQLLNSLQSLVPHDLGACHWMQPARHEITAWYEPQRRPLPVAHQEFWRLIDTHPLNRILFAQPSKAWKLSDVMPRKEFHQTELYTALYRPLDVDCEITAVLPDRKKPGTFFL
;
A
#
# COMPACT_ATOMS: atom_id res chain seq x y z
N MET A 1 1.13 19.34 -17.70
CA MET A 1 2.33 19.98 -17.13
C MET A 1 3.16 18.88 -16.47
N PHE A 2 4.40 18.67 -16.93
CA PHE A 2 5.33 17.72 -16.31
C PHE A 2 6.03 18.41 -15.14
N THR A 3 5.80 17.94 -13.92
CA THR A 3 6.56 18.37 -12.74
C THR A 3 7.95 17.73 -12.81
N PRO A 4 9.05 18.49 -12.65
CA PRO A 4 10.39 17.91 -12.62
C PRO A 4 10.52 16.90 -11.46
N PRO A 5 11.36 15.86 -11.61
CA PRO A 5 11.57 14.89 -10.53
C PRO A 5 12.11 15.61 -9.30
N ALA A 6 11.52 15.30 -8.13
CA ALA A 6 11.97 15.83 -6.85
C ALA A 6 13.48 15.60 -6.69
N THR A 7 14.19 16.66 -6.32
CA THR A 7 15.61 16.60 -5.94
C THR A 7 15.77 15.49 -4.90
N LYS A 8 16.74 14.58 -5.11
CA LYS A 8 17.07 13.54 -4.13
C LYS A 8 17.52 14.21 -2.83
N GLN A 9 16.58 14.42 -1.92
CA GLN A 9 16.86 14.96 -0.61
C GLN A 9 17.69 13.92 0.14
N ARG A 10 18.79 14.36 0.73
CA ARG A 10 19.64 13.50 1.55
C ARG A 10 18.87 13.16 2.83
N LEU A 11 18.75 11.87 3.12
CA LEU A 11 18.18 11.41 4.38
C LEU A 11 19.09 11.85 5.52
N ASP A 12 18.49 12.21 6.66
CA ASP A 12 19.26 12.44 7.87
C ASP A 12 19.74 11.12 8.48
N HIS A 13 20.62 11.22 9.49
CA HIS A 13 21.20 10.04 10.13
C HIS A 13 20.13 9.17 10.81
N SER A 14 19.15 9.80 11.45
CA SER A 14 18.07 9.11 12.17
C SER A 14 17.19 8.30 11.21
N ASP A 15 16.85 8.86 10.06
CA ASP A 15 16.08 8.16 9.03
C ASP A 15 16.87 6.99 8.44
N CYS A 16 18.18 7.15 8.24
CA CYS A 16 19.06 6.03 7.87
C CYS A 16 19.06 4.92 8.93
N GLU A 17 19.16 5.24 10.21
CA GLU A 17 19.11 4.27 11.30
C GLU A 17 17.77 3.53 11.34
N LYS A 18 16.65 4.24 11.19
CA LYS A 18 15.31 3.63 11.13
C LYS A 18 15.17 2.69 9.93
N LEU A 19 15.70 3.06 8.76
CA LEU A 19 15.70 2.19 7.58
C LEU A 19 16.53 0.93 7.81
N LEU A 20 17.72 1.05 8.41
CA LEU A 20 18.56 -0.10 8.74
C LEU A 20 17.89 -1.02 9.78
N ASN A 21 17.25 -0.46 10.80
CA ASN A 21 16.48 -1.23 11.78
C ASN A 21 15.31 -1.98 11.12
N LEU A 22 14.60 -1.34 10.18
CA LEU A 22 13.58 -2.01 9.39
C LEU A 22 14.15 -3.20 8.59
N THR A 23 15.33 -3.04 7.98
CA THR A 23 15.96 -4.18 7.28
C THR A 23 16.29 -5.32 8.24
N SER A 24 16.76 -5.03 9.46
CA SER A 24 17.02 -6.06 10.48
C SER A 24 15.75 -6.85 10.83
N VAL A 25 14.60 -6.19 10.94
CA VAL A 25 13.29 -6.84 11.13
C VAL A 25 12.98 -7.78 9.97
N LEU A 26 13.17 -7.34 8.72
CA LEU A 26 12.92 -8.15 7.52
C LEU A 26 13.81 -9.41 7.41
N TYR A 27 15.03 -9.35 7.93
CA TYR A 27 15.98 -10.47 7.95
C TYR A 27 15.91 -11.32 9.23
N SER A 28 15.04 -10.98 10.18
CA SER A 28 14.93 -11.70 11.43
C SER A 28 14.27 -13.08 11.21
N PRO A 29 14.85 -14.18 11.75
CA PRO A 29 14.23 -15.49 11.68
C PRO A 29 12.96 -15.50 12.54
N GLY A 30 11.78 -15.57 11.92
CA GLY A 30 10.50 -15.49 12.63
C GLY A 30 9.31 -15.96 11.81
N GLN A 31 8.21 -16.26 12.51
CA GLN A 31 6.93 -16.66 11.91
C GLN A 31 6.34 -15.51 11.10
N SER A 32 5.74 -15.84 9.96
CA SER A 32 5.34 -14.88 8.92
C SER A 32 4.31 -13.82 9.38
N ASP A 33 3.46 -14.14 10.35
CA ASP A 33 2.47 -13.21 10.90
C ASP A 33 3.10 -12.13 11.80
N ALA A 34 4.01 -12.54 12.68
CA ALA A 34 4.75 -11.63 13.55
C ALA A 34 5.61 -10.67 12.72
N LEU A 35 6.22 -11.18 11.65
CA LEU A 35 7.00 -10.40 10.71
C LEU A 35 6.17 -9.31 10.02
N ARG A 36 4.96 -9.63 9.54
CA ARG A 36 4.08 -8.65 8.87
C ARG A 36 3.66 -7.52 9.80
N ARG A 37 3.30 -7.84 11.04
CA ARG A 37 2.98 -6.83 12.05
C ARG A 37 4.20 -5.95 12.37
N GLN A 38 5.35 -6.56 12.61
CA GLN A 38 6.59 -5.83 12.90
C GLN A 38 7.01 -4.93 11.74
N LEU A 39 6.83 -5.37 10.49
CA LEU A 39 7.05 -4.56 9.30
C LEU A 39 6.15 -3.32 9.28
N LEU A 40 4.83 -3.48 9.43
CA LEU A 40 3.89 -2.35 9.41
C LEU A 40 4.17 -1.36 10.56
N ASN A 41 4.44 -1.87 11.77
CA ASN A 41 4.83 -1.03 12.91
C ASN A 41 6.15 -0.28 12.67
N SER A 42 7.14 -0.95 12.06
CA SER A 42 8.43 -0.32 11.76
C SER A 42 8.28 0.77 10.69
N LEU A 43 7.43 0.55 9.69
CA LEU A 43 7.11 1.56 8.67
C LEU A 43 6.47 2.82 9.28
N GLN A 44 5.65 2.68 10.32
CA GLN A 44 5.03 3.82 11.01
C GLN A 44 6.06 4.79 11.60
N SER A 45 7.23 4.29 12.01
CA SER A 45 8.33 5.12 12.53
C SER A 45 9.05 5.95 11.46
N LEU A 46 8.94 5.54 10.19
CA LEU A 46 9.53 6.18 9.02
C LEU A 46 8.54 7.12 8.32
N VAL A 47 7.30 6.64 8.15
CA VAL A 47 6.21 7.38 7.52
C VAL A 47 5.06 7.38 8.51
N PRO A 48 4.84 8.46 9.28
CA PRO A 48 3.72 8.54 10.21
C PRO A 48 2.40 8.30 9.48
N HIS A 49 1.62 7.33 9.98
CA HIS A 49 0.33 6.95 9.42
C HIS A 49 -0.59 6.35 10.48
N ASP A 50 -1.90 6.44 10.26
CA ASP A 50 -2.93 5.89 11.16
C ASP A 50 -3.29 4.43 10.85
N LEU A 51 -3.06 4.00 9.61
CA LEU A 51 -3.32 2.65 9.13
C LEU A 51 -2.22 2.20 8.16
N GLY A 52 -1.49 1.16 8.53
CA GLY A 52 -0.57 0.45 7.67
C GLY A 52 -1.28 -0.74 7.02
N ALA A 53 -1.02 -0.97 5.74
CA ALA A 53 -1.55 -2.11 5.02
C ALA A 53 -0.46 -2.82 4.22
N CYS A 54 -0.62 -4.13 4.09
CA CYS A 54 0.19 -4.97 3.22
C CYS A 54 -0.75 -5.96 2.53
N HIS A 55 -0.69 -6.03 1.21
CA HIS A 55 -1.53 -6.88 0.39
C HIS A 55 -0.67 -7.81 -0.45
N TRP A 56 -1.03 -9.08 -0.45
CA TRP A 56 -0.58 -10.03 -1.45
C TRP A 56 -1.72 -10.22 -2.45
N MET A 57 -1.51 -9.86 -3.72
CA MET A 57 -2.57 -9.94 -4.74
C MET A 57 -2.16 -10.66 -6.02
N GLN A 58 -3.14 -11.34 -6.63
CA GLN A 58 -3.09 -11.85 -8.01
C GLN A 58 -4.31 -11.29 -8.76
N PRO A 59 -4.19 -10.12 -9.40
CA PRO A 59 -5.34 -9.42 -10.00
C PRO A 59 -6.09 -10.30 -11.01
N ALA A 60 -5.36 -11.00 -11.88
CA ALA A 60 -5.96 -11.86 -12.92
C ALA A 60 -6.78 -13.05 -12.36
N ARG A 61 -6.61 -13.38 -11.08
CA ARG A 61 -7.34 -14.47 -10.41
C ARG A 61 -8.34 -13.97 -9.38
N HIS A 62 -8.46 -12.66 -9.17
CA HIS A 62 -9.27 -12.10 -8.09
C HIS A 62 -8.90 -12.70 -6.73
N GLU A 63 -7.60 -12.86 -6.47
CA GLU A 63 -7.08 -13.30 -5.18
C GLU A 63 -6.37 -12.13 -4.49
N ILE A 64 -6.72 -11.89 -3.22
CA ILE A 64 -6.01 -10.93 -2.36
C ILE A 64 -5.98 -11.45 -0.93
N THR A 65 -4.83 -11.34 -0.29
CA THR A 65 -4.68 -11.48 1.16
C THR A 65 -4.21 -10.15 1.70
N ALA A 66 -4.93 -9.60 2.67
CA ALA A 66 -4.65 -8.28 3.22
C ALA A 66 -4.35 -8.35 4.71
N TRP A 67 -3.35 -7.59 5.14
CA TRP A 67 -2.97 -7.39 6.52
C TRP A 67 -3.00 -5.90 6.84
N TYR A 68 -3.50 -5.57 8.03
CA TYR A 68 -3.67 -4.20 8.49
C TYR A 68 -3.11 -4.05 9.89
N GLU A 69 -2.52 -2.89 10.17
CA GLU A 69 -2.12 -2.49 11.52
C GLU A 69 -2.54 -1.02 11.74
N PRO A 70 -3.40 -0.73 12.74
CA PRO A 70 -4.03 -1.67 13.66
C PRO A 70 -4.96 -2.65 12.94
N GLN A 71 -5.17 -3.83 13.53
CA GLN A 71 -6.01 -4.87 12.94
C GLN A 71 -7.42 -4.33 12.61
N ARG A 72 -7.84 -4.50 11.36
CA ARG A 72 -9.19 -4.16 10.86
C ARG A 72 -9.96 -5.41 10.45
N ARG A 73 -11.28 -5.25 10.27
CA ARG A 73 -12.10 -6.31 9.68
C ARG A 73 -11.63 -6.57 8.24
N PRO A 74 -11.60 -7.83 7.79
CA PRO A 74 -11.22 -8.14 6.42
C PRO A 74 -12.21 -7.50 5.44
N LEU A 75 -11.70 -7.05 4.29
CA LEU A 75 -12.52 -6.61 3.17
C LEU A 75 -13.33 -7.80 2.63
N PRO A 76 -14.52 -7.57 2.04
CA PRO A 76 -15.37 -8.63 1.50
C PRO A 76 -14.84 -9.14 0.14
N VAL A 77 -13.60 -9.63 0.12
CA VAL A 77 -12.81 -9.94 -1.10
C VAL A 77 -13.41 -11.06 -1.95
N ALA A 78 -14.31 -11.87 -1.38
CA ALA A 78 -15.05 -12.90 -2.11
C ALA A 78 -16.25 -12.35 -2.90
N HIS A 79 -16.65 -11.09 -2.66
CA HIS A 79 -17.77 -10.47 -3.35
C HIS A 79 -17.31 -9.89 -4.70
N GLN A 80 -18.06 -10.16 -5.76
CA GLN A 80 -17.77 -9.64 -7.10
C GLN A 80 -17.71 -8.10 -7.15
N GLU A 81 -18.52 -7.43 -6.33
CA GLU A 81 -18.51 -5.97 -6.22
C GLU A 81 -17.19 -5.43 -5.71
N PHE A 82 -16.49 -6.15 -4.83
CA PHE A 82 -15.16 -5.75 -4.36
C PHE A 82 -14.19 -5.63 -5.55
N TRP A 83 -14.11 -6.65 -6.40
CA TRP A 83 -13.20 -6.65 -7.54
C TRP A 83 -13.57 -5.60 -8.59
N ARG A 84 -14.86 -5.43 -8.87
CA ARG A 84 -15.34 -4.34 -9.74
C ARG A 84 -14.87 -2.97 -9.23
N LEU A 85 -14.95 -2.73 -7.91
CA LEU A 85 -14.51 -1.48 -7.31
C LEU A 85 -12.98 -1.34 -7.33
N ILE A 86 -12.24 -2.39 -6.97
CA ILE A 86 -10.78 -2.38 -7.00
C ILE A 86 -10.25 -2.11 -8.41
N ASP A 87 -10.89 -2.61 -9.46
CA ASP A 87 -10.51 -2.32 -10.85
C ASP A 87 -10.61 -0.82 -11.19
N THR A 88 -11.48 -0.09 -10.50
CA THR A 88 -11.62 1.38 -10.65
C THR A 88 -10.64 2.18 -9.80
N HIS A 89 -9.74 1.53 -9.04
CA HIS A 89 -8.82 2.22 -8.16
C HIS A 89 -7.91 3.19 -8.91
N PRO A 90 -7.89 4.50 -8.57
CA PRO A 90 -7.18 5.52 -9.36
C PRO A 90 -5.69 5.25 -9.54
N LEU A 91 -5.06 4.61 -8.54
CA LEU A 91 -3.63 4.29 -8.58
C LEU A 91 -3.28 3.04 -9.40
N ASN A 92 -4.22 2.14 -9.73
CA ASN A 92 -3.87 0.85 -10.33
C ASN A 92 -3.05 1.01 -11.61
N ARG A 93 -3.51 1.87 -12.52
CA ARG A 93 -2.83 2.09 -13.80
C ARG A 93 -1.37 2.53 -13.61
N ILE A 94 -1.09 3.40 -12.64
CA ILE A 94 0.26 3.94 -12.44
C ILE A 94 1.14 3.02 -11.60
N LEU A 95 0.57 2.34 -10.59
CA LEU A 95 1.28 1.38 -9.75
C LEU A 95 1.81 0.23 -10.59
N PHE A 96 0.96 -0.42 -11.40
CA PHE A 96 1.38 -1.58 -12.18
C PHE A 96 2.24 -1.23 -13.39
N ALA A 97 2.16 0.00 -13.92
CA ALA A 97 3.04 0.47 -14.98
C ALA A 97 4.43 0.91 -14.45
N GLN A 98 4.52 1.33 -13.19
CA GLN A 98 5.76 1.79 -12.55
C GLN A 98 5.96 1.11 -11.20
N PRO A 99 6.16 -0.23 -11.20
CA PRO A 99 6.39 -0.96 -9.96
C PRO A 99 7.65 -0.46 -9.25
N SER A 100 7.68 -0.66 -7.93
CA SER A 100 8.74 -0.24 -7.00
C SER A 100 8.85 1.29 -6.80
N LYS A 101 7.84 2.04 -7.22
CA LYS A 101 7.70 3.46 -6.91
C LYS A 101 6.45 3.69 -6.05
N ALA A 102 6.60 4.52 -5.02
CA ALA A 102 5.49 4.96 -4.20
C ALA A 102 4.74 6.13 -4.86
N TRP A 103 3.42 6.13 -4.73
CA TRP A 103 2.52 7.15 -5.25
C TRP A 103 1.55 7.59 -4.17
N LYS A 104 1.30 8.90 -4.07
CA LYS A 104 0.20 9.42 -3.26
C LYS A 104 -1.06 9.42 -4.09
N LEU A 105 -2.18 9.01 -3.52
CA LEU A 105 -3.48 9.08 -4.21
C LEU A 105 -3.80 10.50 -4.69
N SER A 106 -3.46 11.51 -3.87
CA SER A 106 -3.67 12.92 -4.17
C SER A 106 -2.85 13.45 -5.36
N ASP A 107 -1.78 12.76 -5.76
CA ASP A 107 -0.99 13.12 -6.95
C ASP A 107 -1.71 12.70 -8.24
N VAL A 108 -2.68 11.78 -8.15
CA VAL A 108 -3.44 11.24 -9.29
C VAL A 108 -4.88 11.73 -9.31
N MET A 109 -5.52 11.83 -8.14
CA MET A 109 -6.91 12.26 -8.00
C MET A 109 -7.03 13.21 -6.80
N PRO A 110 -7.55 14.45 -6.98
CA PRO A 110 -7.81 15.35 -5.87
C PRO A 110 -8.74 14.71 -4.83
N ARG A 111 -8.46 14.92 -3.53
CA ARG A 111 -9.21 14.31 -2.42
C ARG A 111 -10.73 14.53 -2.53
N LYS A 112 -11.16 15.72 -2.96
CA LYS A 112 -12.58 16.05 -3.16
C LYS A 112 -13.24 15.16 -4.22
N GLU A 113 -12.53 14.86 -5.30
CA GLU A 113 -13.02 13.97 -6.36
C GLU A 113 -13.03 12.52 -5.87
N PHE A 114 -12.00 12.10 -5.14
CA PHE A 114 -11.94 10.77 -4.55
C PHE A 114 -13.13 10.48 -3.63
N HIS A 115 -13.50 11.45 -2.78
CA HIS A 115 -14.66 11.32 -1.88
C HIS A 115 -16.00 11.17 -2.61
N GLN A 116 -16.08 11.52 -3.89
CA GLN A 116 -17.28 11.37 -4.72
C GLN A 116 -17.34 10.02 -5.43
N THR A 117 -16.31 9.18 -5.31
CA THR A 117 -16.26 7.87 -5.95
C THR A 117 -17.08 6.83 -5.18
N GLU A 118 -17.61 5.86 -5.93
CA GLU A 118 -18.24 4.67 -5.34
C GLU A 118 -17.24 3.86 -4.52
N LEU A 119 -16.01 3.72 -5.02
CA LEU A 119 -14.89 3.07 -4.35
C LEU A 119 -14.63 3.65 -2.97
N TYR A 120 -14.56 4.98 -2.84
CA TYR A 120 -14.36 5.62 -1.55
C TYR A 120 -15.49 5.27 -0.58
N THR A 121 -16.73 5.44 -1.02
CA THR A 121 -17.92 5.20 -0.19
C THR A 121 -17.99 3.75 0.30
N ALA A 122 -17.67 2.80 -0.57
CA ALA A 122 -17.81 1.38 -0.28
C ALA A 122 -16.62 0.79 0.48
N LEU A 123 -15.37 1.19 0.18
CA LEU A 123 -14.16 0.53 0.70
C LEU A 123 -13.32 1.40 1.64
N TYR A 124 -13.23 2.71 1.41
CA TYR A 124 -12.32 3.58 2.18
C TYR A 124 -13.01 4.25 3.37
N ARG A 125 -14.21 4.78 3.16
CA ARG A 125 -15.00 5.45 4.20
C ARG A 125 -15.27 4.56 5.42
N PRO A 126 -15.60 3.25 5.28
CA PRO A 126 -15.77 2.37 6.44
C PRO A 126 -14.48 2.12 7.23
N LEU A 127 -13.32 2.35 6.62
CA LEU A 127 -12.01 2.21 7.23
C LEU A 127 -11.47 3.52 7.81
N ASP A 128 -12.20 4.63 7.65
CA ASP A 128 -11.77 5.98 8.01
C ASP A 128 -10.44 6.38 7.31
N VAL A 129 -10.29 5.96 6.05
CA VAL A 129 -9.10 6.25 5.23
C VAL A 129 -9.42 7.31 4.19
N ASP A 130 -8.84 8.49 4.35
CA ASP A 130 -9.08 9.64 3.47
C ASP A 130 -7.92 9.96 2.52
N CYS A 131 -6.75 9.38 2.78
CA CYS A 131 -5.57 9.52 1.95
C CYS A 131 -4.77 8.22 1.96
N GLU A 132 -4.05 7.97 0.87
CA GLU A 132 -3.27 6.76 0.69
C GLU A 132 -1.91 7.09 0.05
N ILE A 133 -0.88 6.40 0.52
CA ILE A 133 0.41 6.29 -0.15
C ILE A 133 0.67 4.81 -0.37
N THR A 134 0.89 4.42 -1.63
CA THR A 134 0.97 3.01 -2.02
C THR A 134 2.19 2.79 -2.88
N ALA A 135 2.86 1.66 -2.71
CA ALA A 135 3.85 1.15 -3.64
C ALA A 135 3.50 -0.29 -4.00
N VAL A 136 3.91 -0.75 -5.18
CA VAL A 136 3.75 -2.16 -5.55
C VAL A 136 5.09 -2.79 -5.88
N LEU A 137 5.34 -4.00 -5.38
CA LEU A 137 6.50 -4.81 -5.70
C LEU A 137 6.05 -6.07 -6.45
N PRO A 138 6.60 -6.36 -7.65
CA PRO A 138 6.28 -7.58 -8.38
C PRO A 138 7.00 -8.78 -7.73
N ASP A 139 6.31 -9.90 -7.59
CA ASP A 139 6.94 -11.16 -7.18
C ASP A 139 7.74 -11.73 -8.36
N ARG A 140 9.06 -11.68 -8.24
CA ARG A 140 9.97 -12.21 -9.27
C ARG A 140 9.84 -13.71 -9.50
N LYS A 141 9.35 -14.47 -8.51
CA LYS A 141 9.17 -15.93 -8.59
C LYS A 141 7.78 -16.31 -9.12
N LYS A 142 6.80 -15.41 -9.04
CA LYS A 142 5.42 -15.65 -9.47
C LYS A 142 4.92 -14.49 -10.36
N PRO A 143 5.18 -14.54 -11.68
CA PRO A 143 4.70 -13.51 -12.60
C PRO A 143 3.19 -13.24 -12.46
N GLY A 144 2.80 -11.97 -12.46
CA GLY A 144 1.42 -11.53 -12.25
C GLY A 144 0.96 -11.48 -10.79
N THR A 145 1.85 -11.84 -9.85
CA THR A 145 1.64 -11.67 -8.42
C THR A 145 2.34 -10.40 -7.94
N PHE A 146 1.66 -9.66 -7.07
CA PHE A 146 2.14 -8.38 -6.56
C PHE A 146 2.01 -8.30 -5.04
N PHE A 147 2.95 -7.59 -4.44
CA PHE A 147 2.94 -7.17 -3.05
C PHE A 147 2.67 -5.66 -3.02
N LEU A 148 1.54 -5.26 -2.44
CA LEU A 148 1.13 -3.87 -2.23
C LEU A 148 1.37 -3.46 -0.78
#